data_AF-A0A2S4S3M2-F1
#
_entry.id   AF-A0A2S4S3M2-F1
#
_cell.length_a   1.000
_cell.length_b   1.000
_cell.length_c   1.000
_cell.angle_alpha   90.00
_cell.angle_beta   90.00
_cell.angle_gamma   90.00
#
_symmetry.space_group_name_H-M   'P 1'
#
loop_
_entity.id
_entity.type
_entity.pdbx_description
1 polymer ?
#
loop_
_entity_poly.entity_id
_entity_poly.type
_entity_poly.pdbx_seq_one_letter_code
_entity_poly.pdbx_strand_id
1 'polypeptide(L)' 'MGNSDCYRNHRTWWTVGDLTFLENNDSSTPVADIAVRLGRKPGAVRLMADKLGCRKKKSAPWSEAEMDSIRDHYALGT' A
#
# COMPACT_ATOMS: atom_id res chain seq x y z
N MET A 1 29.29 -6.88 9.85
CA MET A 1 29.05 -6.40 8.46
C MET A 1 27.56 -6.12 8.30
N GLY A 2 27.12 -4.86 8.38
CA GLY A 2 25.75 -4.49 8.02
C GLY A 2 25.78 -3.95 6.59
N ASN A 3 25.46 -4.77 5.60
CA ASN A 3 25.33 -4.31 4.21
C ASN A 3 24.20 -3.27 4.17
N SER A 4 24.60 -2.01 4.28
CA SER A 4 23.76 -0.86 3.95
C SER A 4 23.69 -0.82 2.43
N ASP A 5 22.99 -1.78 1.84
CA ASP A 5 22.54 -1.70 0.45
C ASP A 5 21.49 -0.59 0.41
N CYS A 6 21.98 0.65 0.31
CA CYS A 6 21.20 1.80 -0.04
C CYS A 6 20.60 1.51 -1.42
N TYR A 7 19.35 1.02 -1.41
CA TYR A 7 18.50 0.87 -2.59
C TYR A 7 18.79 2.00 -3.58
N ARG A 8 19.11 1.66 -4.84
CA ARG A 8 19.62 2.55 -5.91
C ARG A 8 18.84 3.87 -6.03
N ASN A 9 17.55 3.84 -5.68
CA ASN A 9 16.62 4.96 -5.78
C ASN A 9 16.13 5.49 -4.42
N HIS A 10 17.01 5.55 -3.42
CA HIS A 10 16.69 6.18 -2.14
C HIS A 10 16.52 7.71 -2.31
N ARG A 11 15.36 8.26 -1.91
CA ARG A 11 14.98 9.70 -2.03
C ARG A 11 14.87 10.26 -3.46
N THR A 12 14.91 9.42 -4.49
CA THR A 12 14.70 9.89 -5.87
C THR A 12 13.21 10.13 -6.15
N TRP A 13 12.93 11.14 -6.97
CA TRP A 13 11.57 11.46 -7.41
C TRP A 13 10.96 10.31 -8.20
N TRP A 14 9.65 10.14 -8.08
CA TRP A 14 8.89 9.19 -8.89
C TRP A 14 8.69 9.78 -10.28
N THR A 15 9.19 9.07 -11.29
CA THR A 15 8.95 9.46 -12.68
C THR A 15 7.59 8.95 -13.14
N VAL A 16 7.02 9.55 -14.19
CA VAL A 16 5.77 9.07 -14.79
C VAL A 16 5.90 7.60 -15.22
N GLY A 17 7.06 7.20 -15.77
CA GLY A 17 7.34 5.81 -16.13
C GLY A 17 7.32 4.85 -14.93
N ASP A 18 7.86 5.26 -13.78
CA ASP A 18 7.80 4.46 -12.55
C ASP A 18 6.35 4.26 -12.08
N LEU A 19 5.52 5.31 -12.18
CA LEU A 19 4.12 5.28 -11.75
C LEU A 19 3.27 4.40 -12.66
N THR A 20 3.42 4.56 -13.98
CA THR A 20 2.73 3.71 -14.98
C THR A 20 3.16 2.25 -14.85
N PHE A 21 4.44 1.99 -14.61
CA PHE A 21 4.92 0.63 -14.35
C PHE A 21 4.28 0.04 -13.09
N LEU A 22 4.22 0.82 -12.01
CA LEU A 22 3.61 0.39 -10.75
C LEU A 22 2.13 0.08 -10.93
N GLU A 23 1.37 0.96 -11.60
CA GLU A 23 -0.07 0.80 -11.86
C GLU A 23 -0.37 -0.46 -12.69
N ASN A 24 0.41 -0.72 -13.75
CA ASN A 24 0.22 -1.90 -14.60
C ASN A 24 0.59 -3.22 -13.90
N ASN A 25 1.51 -3.19 -12.93
CA ASN A 25 2.02 -4.40 -12.29
C ASN A 25 1.42 -4.67 -10.90
N ASP A 26 0.76 -3.71 -10.24
CA ASP A 26 0.21 -3.87 -8.87
C ASP A 26 -0.83 -5.00 -8.77
N SER A 27 -1.55 -5.30 -9.85
CA SER A 27 -2.58 -6.34 -9.91
C SER A 27 -2.02 -7.76 -10.04
N SER A 28 -0.86 -7.92 -10.68
CA SER A 28 -0.34 -9.24 -11.10
C SER A 28 1.00 -9.60 -10.47
N THR A 29 1.74 -8.62 -9.97
CA THR A 29 3.12 -8.80 -9.52
C THR A 29 3.25 -8.46 -8.03
N PRO A 30 3.92 -9.31 -7.22
CA PRO A 30 4.22 -8.99 -5.84
C PRO A 30 5.01 -7.68 -5.70
N VAL A 31 4.66 -6.87 -4.70
CA VAL A 31 5.32 -5.58 -4.39
C VAL A 31 6.84 -5.72 -4.22
N ALA A 32 7.31 -6.89 -3.76
CA ALA A 32 8.74 -7.19 -3.63
C ALA A 32 9.47 -7.19 -4.98
N ASP A 33 8.87 -7.78 -6.02
CA ASP A 33 9.47 -7.88 -7.35
C ASP A 33 9.45 -6.52 -8.06
N ILE A 34 8.36 -5.76 -7.87
CA ILE A 34 8.26 -4.36 -8.33
C ILE A 34 9.35 -3.51 -7.67
N ALA A 35 9.61 -3.71 -6.38
CA ALA A 35 10.63 -2.99 -5.63
C ALA A 35 12.06 -3.30 -6.13
N VAL A 36 12.35 -4.57 -6.45
CA VAL A 36 13.63 -4.98 -7.06
C VAL A 36 13.80 -4.30 -8.42
N ARG A 37 12.76 -4.33 -9.26
CA ARG A 37 12.79 -3.75 -10.61
C ARG A 37 12.96 -2.23 -10.61
N LEU A 38 12.30 -1.54 -9.67
CA LEU A 38 12.44 -0.10 -9.48
C LEU A 38 13.69 0.29 -8.67
N GLY A 39 14.41 -0.68 -8.09
CA GLY A 39 15.53 -0.42 -7.19
C GLY A 39 15.15 0.42 -5.97
N ARG A 40 13.89 0.30 -5.51
CA ARG A 40 13.31 1.06 -4.39
C ARG A 40 13.00 0.14 -3.22
N LYS A 41 12.77 0.73 -2.04
CA LYS A 41 12.31 -0.02 -0.86
C LYS A 41 10.90 -0.55 -1.08
N PRO A 42 10.59 -1.81 -0.72
CA PRO A 42 9.23 -2.36 -0.80
C PRO A 42 8.18 -1.50 -0.08
N GLY A 43 8.56 -0.90 1.07
CA GLY A 43 7.68 0.02 1.80
C GLY A 43 7.35 1.31 1.03
N ALA A 44 8.30 1.84 0.25
CA ALA A 44 8.06 3.03 -0.57
C ALA A 44 7.15 2.72 -1.77
N VAL A 45 7.31 1.55 -2.38
CA VAL A 45 6.43 1.05 -3.44
C VAL A 45 5.00 0.87 -2.90
N ARG A 46 4.85 0.26 -1.71
CA ARG A 46 3.53 0.09 -1.06
C ARG A 46 2.84 1.43 -0.82
N LEU A 47 3.56 2.40 -0.27
CA LEU A 47 3.04 3.75 -0.03
C LEU A 47 2.58 4.45 -1.31
N MET A 48 3.30 4.25 -2.42
CA MET A 48 2.89 4.83 -3.69
C MET A 48 1.73 4.10 -4.35
N ALA A 49 1.67 2.77 -4.25
CA ALA A 49 0.50 2.00 -4.69
C ALA A 49 -0.77 2.41 -3.93
N ASP A 50 -0.65 2.66 -2.63
CA ASP A 50 -1.75 3.19 -1.81
C ASP A 50 -2.15 4.61 -2.26
N LYS A 51 -1.18 5.47 -2.63
CA LYS A 51 -1.45 6.83 -3.15
C LYS A 51 -2.06 6.84 -4.55
N LEU A 52 -1.67 5.91 -5.42
CA LEU A 52 -2.22 5.73 -6.76
C LEU A 52 -3.64 5.14 -6.73
N GLY A 53 -4.10 4.63 -5.58
CA GLY A 53 -5.42 4.04 -5.45
C GLY A 53 -5.53 2.65 -6.10
N CYS A 54 -4.41 2.06 -6.54
CA CYS A 54 -4.36 0.70 -7.11
C CYS A 54 -4.81 -0.35 -6.08
N ARG A 55 -4.62 -0.05 -4.79
CA ARG A 55 -5.14 -0.86 -3.69
C ARG A 55 -6.50 -0.36 -3.24
N LYS A 56 -7.52 -1.22 -3.32
CA LYS A 56 -8.79 -1.02 -2.61
C LYS A 56 -8.48 -0.73 -1.15
N LYS A 57 -8.86 0.46 -0.66
CA LYS A 57 -8.74 0.83 0.75
C LYS A 57 -9.40 -0.28 1.56
N LYS A 58 -8.63 -0.94 2.44
CA LYS A 58 -9.16 -1.97 3.35
C LYS A 58 -10.15 -1.39 4.37
N SER A 59 -10.12 -0.07 4.59
CA SER A 59 -11.24 0.63 5.21
C SER A 59 -12.33 0.82 4.17
N ALA A 60 -13.14 -0.22 3.99
CA ALA A 60 -14.50 -0.01 3.55
C ALA A 60 -15.17 0.95 4.56
N PRO A 61 -16.09 1.84 4.11
CA PRO A 61 -17.01 2.46 5.03
C PRO A 61 -17.73 1.35 5.79
N TRP A 62 -17.82 1.47 7.12
CA TRP A 62 -18.57 0.52 7.95
C TRP A 62 -19.96 0.33 7.35
N SER A 63 -20.36 -0.93 7.15
CA SER A 63 -21.72 -1.21 6.68
C SER A 63 -22.72 -0.81 7.76
N GLU A 64 -23.94 -0.43 7.38
CA GLU A 64 -25.02 -0.13 8.34
C GLU A 64 -25.24 -1.29 9.33
N ALA A 65 -25.10 -2.53 8.87
CA ALA A 65 -25.18 -3.73 9.70
C ALA A 65 -24.06 -3.85 10.75
N GLU A 66 -22.84 -3.41 10.43
CA GLU A 66 -21.72 -3.43 11.38
C GLU A 66 -21.84 -2.29 12.41
N MET A 67 -22.35 -1.12 11.99
CA MET A 67 -22.65 -0.01 12.90
C MET A 67 -23.76 -0.35 13.90
N ASP A 68 -24.79 -1.09 13.47
CA ASP A 68 -25.90 -1.51 14.33
C ASP A 68 -25.41 -2.49 15.41
N SER A 69 -24.57 -3.46 15.04
CA SER A 69 -23.94 -4.38 16.00
C SER A 69 -23.06 -3.65 17.03
N ILE A 70 -22.35 -2.59 16.62
CA ILE A 70 -21.55 -1.79 17.55
C ILE A 70 -22.45 -1.00 18.50
N ARG A 71 -23.56 -0.43 18.03
CA ARG A 71 -24.53 0.30 18.87
C ARG A 71 -25.15 -0.61 19.91
N ASP A 72 -25.58 -1.81 19.51
CA ASP A 72 -26.17 -2.79 20.41
C ASP A 72 -25.17 -3.26 21.48
N HIS A 73 -23.91 -3.51 21.10
CA HIS A 73 -22.88 -3.95 22.04
C HIS A 73 -22.33 -2.83 22.93
N TYR A 74 -22.30 -1.56 22.49
CA TYR A 74 -21.88 -0.44 23.34
C TYR A 74 -23.01 0.07 24.27
N ALA A 75 -24.28 -0.18 23.93
CA ALA A 75 -25.41 0.15 24.79
C ALA A 75 -25.56 -0.81 25.98
N LEU A 76 -25.11 -2.06 25.84
CA LEU A 76 -24.96 -3.02 26.94
C LEU A 76 -23.56 -2.88 27.58
N GLY A 77 -23.37 -1.79 28.33
CA GLY A 77 -22.20 -1.64 29.19
C GLY A 77 -22.20 -2.67 30.32
N THR A 78 -21.43 -3.74 30.16
CA THR A 78 -20.99 -4.65 31.24
C THR A 78 -19.49 -4.80 31.15
#